data_AF-A0A3L6LZ56-F1
#
_entry.id   AF-A0A3L6LZ56-F1
#
_cell.length_a   1.000
_cell.length_b   1.000
_cell.length_c   1.000
_cell.angle_alpha   90.00
_cell.angle_beta   90.00
_cell.angle_gamma   90.00
#
_symmetry.space_group_name_H-M   'P 1'
#
loop_
_entity.id
_entity.type
_entity.pdbx_description
1 polymer ?
#
loop_
_entity_poly.entity_id
_entity_poly.type
_entity_poly.pdbx_seq_one_letter_code
_entity_poly.pdbx_strand_id
1 'polypeptide(L)'
;MSSQPNNAVTCQQLAPALVPSVESTDWMPGGPLPAALETGHKSIDFEHRQLLACMIAARSICDDFRGYRNCSGCIEARRALCENELVRLLGDLLSFILDHFKTEEEIMRDSLLIMVDRDLCEAHMEDHAAISSKIQQIVASLESHNTVNLLRELDGLLGRWINHHVALHDMMLMRWVERDDSALKTPLSP
;
A
#
# COMPACT_ATOMS: atom_id res chain seq x y z
N MET A 1 42.79 -9.75 -44.72
CA MET A 1 42.81 -9.16 -43.36
C MET A 1 42.06 -7.86 -43.45
N SER A 2 40.75 -7.90 -43.19
CA SER A 2 39.87 -6.73 -43.25
C SER A 2 38.97 -6.77 -42.02
N SER A 3 39.26 -5.90 -41.07
CA SER A 3 38.56 -5.79 -39.79
C SER A 3 37.28 -4.96 -39.98
N GLN A 4 36.12 -5.55 -39.70
CA GLN A 4 34.87 -4.82 -39.50
C GLN A 4 34.77 -4.38 -38.03
N PRO A 5 34.25 -3.17 -37.71
CA PRO A 5 33.87 -2.84 -36.35
C PRO A 5 32.44 -3.30 -36.04
N ASN A 6 32.30 -4.01 -34.91
CA ASN A 6 31.03 -4.39 -34.29
C ASN A 6 30.26 -3.15 -33.83
N ASN A 7 29.08 -2.91 -34.41
CA ASN A 7 28.08 -2.01 -33.83
C ASN A 7 27.33 -2.76 -32.73
N ALA A 8 27.77 -2.58 -31.48
CA ALA A 8 26.98 -2.94 -30.31
C ALA A 8 25.92 -1.84 -30.08
N VAL A 9 24.66 -2.15 -30.37
CA VAL A 9 23.52 -1.34 -29.96
C VAL A 9 23.36 -1.52 -28.46
N THR A 10 23.82 -0.56 -27.67
CA THR A 10 23.56 -0.50 -26.23
C THR A 10 22.12 -0.06 -26.04
N CYS A 11 21.26 -0.98 -25.62
CA CYS A 11 19.92 -0.70 -25.15
C CYS A 11 20.06 0.02 -23.79
N GLN A 12 20.13 1.36 -23.80
CA GLN A 12 20.06 2.15 -22.58
C GLN A 12 18.64 2.02 -22.02
N GLN A 13 18.55 1.36 -20.86
CA GLN A 13 17.39 1.37 -19.99
C GLN A 13 16.93 2.81 -19.75
N LEU A 14 15.76 3.14 -20.29
CA LEU A 14 15.00 4.30 -19.88
C LEU A 14 14.64 4.11 -18.41
N ALA A 15 15.20 4.95 -17.55
CA ALA A 15 14.80 5.04 -16.15
C ALA A 15 13.31 5.40 -16.09
N PRO A 16 12.50 4.75 -15.22
CA PRO A 16 11.14 5.18 -15.01
C PRO A 16 11.17 6.59 -14.43
N ALA A 17 10.39 7.48 -15.03
CA ALA A 17 10.22 8.85 -14.56
C ALA A 17 9.86 8.84 -13.08
N LEU A 18 10.60 9.61 -12.28
CA LEU A 18 10.29 9.88 -10.87
C LEU A 18 8.90 10.51 -10.80
N VAL A 19 7.88 9.68 -10.56
CA VAL A 19 6.60 10.15 -10.05
C VAL A 19 6.90 10.65 -8.64
N PRO A 20 6.65 11.94 -8.32
CA PRO A 20 6.89 12.44 -6.98
C PRO A 20 6.01 11.63 -6.03
N SER A 21 6.64 10.85 -5.16
CA SER A 21 5.95 10.15 -4.09
C SER A 21 5.23 11.20 -3.27
N VAL A 22 3.90 11.14 -3.22
CA VAL A 22 3.14 11.97 -2.28
C VAL A 22 3.60 11.51 -0.91
N GLU A 23 4.40 12.36 -0.27
CA GLU A 23 4.89 12.13 1.06
C GLU A 23 3.66 12.02 1.98
N SER A 24 3.33 10.78 2.36
CA SER A 24 2.25 10.40 3.31
C SER A 24 2.40 11.09 4.69
N THR A 25 3.45 11.88 4.86
CA THR A 25 3.85 12.63 6.04
C THR A 25 2.94 13.82 6.37
N ASP A 26 2.18 14.36 5.41
CA ASP A 26 1.37 15.59 5.62
C ASP A 26 -0.15 15.35 5.76
N TRP A 27 -0.62 14.12 5.60
CA TRP A 27 -2.05 13.82 5.81
C TRP A 27 -2.40 13.79 7.30
N MET A 28 -3.60 14.25 7.66
CA MET A 28 -4.10 14.30 9.04
C MET A 28 -5.37 13.46 9.19
N PRO A 29 -5.56 12.74 10.32
CA PRO A 29 -6.75 11.95 10.55
C PRO A 29 -8.02 12.81 10.47
N GLY A 30 -9.00 12.37 9.70
CA GLY A 30 -10.25 13.10 9.46
C GLY A 30 -10.17 14.20 8.38
N GLY A 31 -9.00 14.44 7.80
CA GLY A 31 -8.84 15.27 6.62
C GLY A 31 -9.34 14.61 5.33
N PRO A 32 -9.50 15.37 4.24
CA PRO A 32 -9.82 14.81 2.93
C PRO A 32 -8.73 13.82 2.51
N LEU A 33 -9.13 12.76 1.81
CA LEU A 33 -8.18 11.80 1.25
C LEU A 33 -7.35 12.51 0.15
N PRO A 34 -6.03 12.28 0.05
CA PRO A 34 -5.25 12.82 -1.06
C PRO A 34 -5.85 12.36 -2.40
N ALA A 35 -5.93 13.26 -3.38
CA ALA A 35 -6.56 12.96 -4.67
C ALA A 35 -5.93 11.73 -5.38
N ALA A 36 -4.63 11.49 -5.17
CA ALA A 36 -3.94 10.31 -5.71
C ALA A 36 -4.43 8.98 -5.13
N LEU A 37 -5.14 9.00 -4.00
CA LEU A 37 -5.67 7.83 -3.30
C LEU A 37 -7.21 7.75 -3.39
N GLU A 38 -7.85 8.77 -3.98
CA GLU A 38 -9.31 8.86 -4.09
C GLU A 38 -9.81 8.17 -5.37
N THR A 39 -10.35 6.97 -5.18
CA THR A 39 -10.89 6.11 -6.24
C THR A 39 -12.29 6.52 -6.70
N GLY A 40 -13.01 7.31 -5.89
CA GLY A 40 -14.41 7.65 -6.10
C GLY A 40 -15.38 6.63 -5.51
N HIS A 41 -14.89 5.45 -5.08
CA HIS A 41 -15.70 4.44 -4.43
C HIS A 41 -15.65 4.60 -2.90
N LYS A 42 -16.80 4.95 -2.31
CA LYS A 42 -16.88 5.41 -0.91
C LYS A 42 -16.30 4.43 0.13
N SER A 43 -16.50 3.12 -0.02
CA SER A 43 -15.98 2.13 0.93
C SER A 43 -14.46 2.00 0.82
N ILE A 44 -13.95 1.91 -0.41
CA ILE A 44 -12.52 1.80 -0.71
C ILE A 44 -11.80 3.08 -0.25
N ASP A 45 -12.33 4.26 -0.56
CA ASP A 45 -11.76 5.53 -0.09
C ASP A 45 -11.80 5.64 1.45
N PHE A 46 -12.79 5.03 2.10
CA PHE A 46 -12.83 4.98 3.56
C PHE A 46 -11.75 4.05 4.13
N GLU A 47 -11.53 2.90 3.50
CA GLU A 47 -10.45 1.97 3.83
C GLU A 47 -9.07 2.63 3.60
N HIS A 48 -8.85 3.34 2.50
CA HIS A 48 -7.60 4.10 2.29
C HIS A 48 -7.33 5.12 3.40
N ARG A 49 -8.36 5.84 3.87
CA ARG A 49 -8.23 6.75 5.02
C ARG A 49 -7.85 6.00 6.31
N GLN A 50 -8.41 4.82 6.54
CA GLN A 50 -8.05 4.00 7.70
C GLN A 50 -6.60 3.55 7.63
N LEU A 51 -6.10 3.14 6.46
CA LEU A 51 -4.70 2.77 6.28
C LEU A 51 -3.75 3.94 6.58
N LEU A 52 -4.08 5.15 6.08
CA LEU A 52 -3.30 6.35 6.42
C LEU A 52 -3.33 6.66 7.92
N ALA A 53 -4.46 6.44 8.59
CA ALA A 53 -4.57 6.60 10.03
C ALA A 53 -3.68 5.59 10.79
N CYS A 54 -3.59 4.34 10.33
CA CYS A 54 -2.66 3.35 10.88
C CYS A 54 -1.20 3.79 10.75
N MET A 55 -0.82 4.40 9.62
CA MET A 55 0.54 4.93 9.42
C MET A 55 0.86 6.07 10.41
N ILE A 56 -0.08 6.97 10.65
CA ILE A 56 0.08 8.04 11.65
C ILE A 56 0.18 7.46 13.06
N ALA A 57 -0.66 6.47 13.37
CA ALA A 57 -0.58 5.76 14.63
C ALA A 57 0.81 5.11 14.83
N ALA A 58 1.37 4.46 13.80
CA ALA A 58 2.72 3.89 13.85
C ALA A 58 3.77 4.95 14.22
N ARG A 59 3.74 6.12 13.56
CA ARG A 59 4.67 7.22 13.84
C ARG A 59 4.55 7.75 15.28
N SER A 60 3.36 7.65 15.89
CA SER A 60 3.08 8.14 17.24
C SER A 60 3.49 7.18 18.38
N ILE A 61 3.78 5.91 18.07
CA ILE A 61 4.16 4.93 19.09
C ILE A 61 5.48 5.31 19.77
N CYS A 62 6.43 5.86 19.02
CA CYS A 62 7.75 6.27 19.51
C CYS A 62 7.82 7.78 19.74
N ASP A 63 8.33 8.20 20.91
CA ASP A 63 8.45 9.63 21.28
C ASP A 63 9.33 10.42 20.31
N ASP A 64 10.38 9.77 19.77
CA ASP A 64 11.24 10.34 18.73
C ASP A 64 11.46 9.33 17.60
N PHE A 65 10.40 9.11 16.83
CA PHE A 65 10.38 8.22 15.66
C PHE A 65 11.47 8.55 14.63
N ARG A 66 11.81 9.83 14.45
CA ARG A 66 12.76 10.28 13.42
C ARG A 66 14.21 10.33 13.92
N GLY A 67 14.43 10.72 15.18
CA GLY A 67 15.76 10.97 15.73
C GLY A 67 16.42 9.76 16.37
N TYR A 68 15.65 8.81 16.93
CA TYR A 68 16.22 7.63 17.56
C TYR A 68 16.74 6.60 16.56
N ARG A 69 18.04 6.27 16.66
CA ARG A 69 18.69 5.22 15.86
C ARG A 69 18.23 3.82 16.23
N ASN A 70 17.98 3.58 17.52
CA ASN A 70 17.48 2.34 18.10
C ASN A 70 16.87 2.64 19.48
N CYS A 71 16.37 1.63 20.18
CA CYS A 71 15.71 1.80 21.47
C CYS A 71 16.65 1.61 22.67
N SER A 72 17.97 1.50 22.50
CA SER A 72 18.91 1.20 23.59
C SER A 72 19.03 2.31 24.64
N GLY A 73 18.70 3.55 24.28
CA GLY A 73 18.63 4.68 25.22
C GLY A 73 17.33 4.74 26.05
N CYS A 74 16.33 3.92 25.71
CA CYS A 74 15.04 3.91 26.39
C CYS A 74 15.08 3.01 27.63
N ILE A 75 14.42 3.46 28.70
CA ILE A 75 14.14 2.61 29.86
C ILE A 75 13.29 1.39 29.45
N GLU A 76 13.42 0.30 30.19
CA GLU A 76 12.72 -0.96 29.91
C GLU A 76 11.20 -0.78 29.79
N ALA A 77 10.59 -0.04 30.72
CA ALA A 77 9.15 0.24 30.70
C ALA A 77 8.70 0.94 29.39
N ARG A 78 9.51 1.84 28.84
CA ARG A 78 9.20 2.54 27.58
C ARG A 78 9.33 1.60 26.38
N ARG A 79 10.35 0.73 26.37
CA ARG A 79 10.53 -0.29 25.32
C ARG A 79 9.35 -1.25 25.27
N ALA A 80 8.99 -1.80 26.42
CA ALA A 80 7.84 -2.70 26.55
C ALA A 80 6.53 -2.04 26.11
N LEU A 81 6.31 -0.77 26.46
CA LEU A 81 5.13 -0.01 25.98
C LEU A 81 5.11 0.13 24.46
N CYS A 82 6.20 0.55 23.84
CA CYS A 82 6.27 0.73 22.38
C CYS A 82 6.09 -0.60 21.65
N GLU A 83 6.66 -1.68 22.18
CA GLU A 83 6.54 -3.03 21.61
C GLU A 83 5.09 -3.52 21.67
N ASN A 84 4.42 -3.39 22.81
CA ASN A 84 3.02 -3.76 22.96
C ASN A 84 2.09 -2.97 22.04
N GLU A 85 2.30 -1.65 21.93
CA GLU A 85 1.51 -0.83 21.00
C GLU A 85 1.78 -1.19 19.53
N LEU A 86 3.02 -1.54 19.18
CA LEU A 86 3.35 -2.02 17.83
C LEU A 86 2.66 -3.36 17.54
N VAL A 87 2.69 -4.31 18.46
CA VAL A 87 1.99 -5.60 18.32
C VAL A 87 0.50 -5.38 18.10
N ARG A 88 -0.13 -4.53 18.93
CA ARG A 88 -1.55 -4.20 18.81
C ARG A 88 -1.86 -3.58 17.44
N LEU A 89 -1.08 -2.57 17.04
CA LEU A 89 -1.25 -1.90 15.75
C LEU A 89 -1.08 -2.86 14.57
N LEU A 90 -0.11 -3.78 14.62
CA LEU A 90 0.11 -4.78 13.57
C LEU A 90 -1.05 -5.76 13.46
N GLY A 91 -1.64 -6.17 14.60
CA GLY A 91 -2.84 -7.00 14.61
C GLY A 91 -4.03 -6.30 13.97
N ASP A 92 -4.30 -5.06 14.39
CA ASP A 92 -5.38 -4.22 13.85
C ASP A 92 -5.18 -3.99 12.34
N LEU A 93 -3.95 -3.64 11.92
CA LEU A 93 -3.58 -3.42 10.52
C LEU A 93 -3.78 -4.68 9.67
N LEU A 94 -3.32 -5.84 10.14
CA LEU A 94 -3.41 -7.07 9.36
C LEU A 94 -4.86 -7.53 9.19
N SER A 95 -5.68 -7.42 10.25
CA SER A 95 -7.11 -7.70 10.13
C SER A 95 -7.77 -6.76 9.11
N PHE A 96 -7.50 -5.47 9.24
CA PHE A 96 -8.06 -4.45 8.36
C PHE A 96 -7.65 -4.64 6.89
N ILE A 97 -6.36 -4.89 6.62
CA ILE A 97 -5.86 -4.96 5.24
C ILE A 97 -6.39 -6.21 4.52
N LEU A 98 -6.59 -7.32 5.24
CA LEU A 98 -7.19 -8.53 4.68
C LEU A 98 -8.68 -8.33 4.33
N ASP A 99 -9.42 -7.58 5.15
CA ASP A 99 -10.82 -7.23 4.85
C ASP A 99 -10.93 -6.29 3.64
N HIS A 100 -10.00 -5.34 3.50
CA HIS A 100 -9.89 -4.48 2.33
C HIS A 100 -9.62 -5.29 1.05
N PHE A 101 -8.61 -6.17 1.05
CA PHE A 101 -8.29 -7.05 -0.08
C PHE A 101 -9.46 -7.93 -0.48
N LYS A 102 -10.15 -8.51 0.51
CA LYS A 102 -11.34 -9.30 0.26
C LYS A 102 -12.43 -8.49 -0.44
N THR A 103 -12.65 -7.24 -0.02
CA THR A 103 -13.64 -6.35 -0.62
C THR A 103 -13.30 -6.09 -2.09
N GLU A 104 -12.04 -5.79 -2.41
CA GLU A 104 -11.62 -5.57 -3.80
C GLU A 104 -11.68 -6.83 -4.66
N GLU A 105 -11.27 -7.98 -4.12
CA GLU A 105 -11.33 -9.26 -4.80
C GLU A 105 -12.77 -9.72 -5.06
N GLU A 106 -13.71 -9.39 -4.16
CA GLU A 106 -15.14 -9.56 -4.39
C GLU A 106 -15.62 -8.65 -5.52
N ILE A 107 -15.22 -7.38 -5.55
CA ILE A 107 -15.56 -6.44 -6.65
C ILE A 107 -14.98 -6.92 -7.99
N MET A 108 -13.74 -7.41 -8.03
CA MET A 108 -13.13 -7.99 -9.23
C MET A 108 -13.92 -9.18 -9.79
N ARG A 109 -14.44 -10.02 -8.90
CA ARG A 109 -15.24 -11.19 -9.26
C ARG A 109 -16.63 -10.79 -9.75
N ASP A 110 -17.31 -9.92 -9.02
CA ASP A 110 -18.70 -9.55 -9.26
C ASP A 110 -18.85 -8.64 -10.48
N SER A 111 -17.85 -7.82 -10.79
CA SER A 111 -17.78 -7.01 -12.01
C SER A 111 -17.37 -7.79 -13.26
N LEU A 112 -17.17 -9.10 -13.14
CA LEU A 112 -16.70 -10.00 -14.21
C LEU A 112 -15.33 -9.61 -14.81
N LEU A 113 -14.58 -8.71 -14.16
CA LEU A 113 -13.26 -8.28 -14.64
C LEU A 113 -12.33 -9.47 -14.81
N ILE A 114 -12.38 -10.43 -13.88
CA ILE A 114 -11.56 -11.66 -13.94
C ILE A 114 -11.80 -12.51 -15.20
N MET A 115 -12.99 -12.41 -15.81
CA MET A 115 -13.31 -13.12 -17.06
C MET A 115 -12.77 -12.39 -18.30
N VAL A 116 -12.50 -11.09 -18.18
CA VAL A 116 -12.03 -10.25 -19.29
C VAL A 116 -10.52 -10.07 -19.26
N ASP A 117 -9.96 -9.81 -18.09
CA ASP A 117 -8.53 -9.58 -17.90
C ASP A 117 -8.04 -10.29 -16.63
N ARG A 118 -7.78 -11.59 -16.79
CA ARG A 118 -7.33 -12.45 -15.69
C ARG A 118 -5.95 -12.06 -15.18
N ASP A 119 -5.03 -11.71 -16.07
CA ASP A 119 -3.65 -11.39 -15.73
C ASP A 119 -3.59 -10.12 -14.86
N LEU A 120 -4.45 -9.13 -15.14
CA LEU A 120 -4.59 -7.94 -14.29
C LEU A 120 -5.06 -8.29 -12.87
N CYS A 121 -6.10 -9.13 -12.74
CA CYS A 121 -6.60 -9.56 -11.44
C CYS A 121 -5.57 -10.41 -10.66
N GLU A 122 -4.83 -11.29 -11.35
CA GLU A 122 -3.77 -12.08 -10.73
C GLU A 122 -2.64 -11.18 -10.22
N ALA A 123 -2.21 -10.19 -11.00
CA ALA A 123 -1.22 -9.22 -10.54
C ALA A 123 -1.70 -8.41 -9.32
N HIS A 124 -2.99 -8.05 -9.26
CA HIS A 124 -3.59 -7.36 -8.10
C HIS A 124 -3.53 -8.24 -6.84
N MET A 125 -4.00 -9.49 -6.93
CA MET A 125 -3.95 -10.45 -5.81
C MET A 125 -2.52 -10.81 -5.38
N GLU A 126 -1.58 -10.87 -6.31
CA GLU A 126 -0.17 -11.10 -6.00
C GLU A 126 0.43 -9.94 -5.19
N ASP A 127 0.07 -8.69 -5.50
CA ASP A 127 0.52 -7.54 -4.72
C ASP A 127 -0.08 -7.55 -3.30
N HIS A 128 -1.36 -7.95 -3.14
CA HIS A 128 -1.99 -8.20 -1.82
C HIS A 128 -1.21 -9.24 -1.00
N ALA A 129 -0.86 -10.36 -1.62
CA ALA A 129 -0.09 -11.42 -0.97
C ALA A 129 1.33 -10.94 -0.59
N ALA A 130 1.98 -10.17 -1.47
CA ALA A 130 3.32 -9.67 -1.26
C ALA A 130 3.40 -8.71 -0.06
N ILE A 131 2.48 -7.74 0.04
CA ILE A 131 2.45 -6.80 1.17
C ILE A 131 2.08 -7.49 2.47
N SER A 132 1.12 -8.43 2.45
CA SER A 132 0.74 -9.23 3.62
C SER A 132 1.94 -10.01 4.18
N SER A 133 2.71 -10.65 3.29
CA SER A 133 3.93 -11.37 3.68
C SER A 133 4.97 -10.44 4.30
N LYS A 134 5.17 -9.24 3.74
CA LYS A 134 6.10 -8.24 4.28
C LYS A 134 5.69 -7.74 5.67
N ILE A 135 4.40 -7.49 5.90
CA ILE A 135 3.88 -7.10 7.21
C ILE A 135 4.10 -8.22 8.24
N GLN A 136 3.82 -9.48 7.86
CA GLN A 136 4.08 -10.64 8.72
C GLN A 136 5.57 -10.82 9.06
N GLN A 137 6.48 -10.50 8.13
CA GLN A 137 7.93 -10.52 8.40
C GLN A 137 8.32 -9.47 9.45
N ILE A 138 7.70 -8.29 9.43
CA ILE A 138 7.91 -7.26 10.46
C ILE A 138 7.42 -7.76 11.83
N VAL A 139 6.24 -8.39 11.89
CA VAL A 139 5.72 -9.03 13.11
C VAL A 139 6.69 -10.09 13.65
N ALA A 140 7.23 -10.94 12.76
CA ALA A 140 8.14 -12.01 13.14
C ALA A 140 9.53 -11.50 13.60
N SER A 141 9.87 -10.25 13.26
CA SER A 141 11.17 -9.63 13.57
C SER A 141 11.13 -8.74 14.81
N LEU A 142 10.06 -8.80 15.60
CA LEU A 142 9.90 -7.99 16.81
C LEU A 142 11.02 -8.27 17.82
N GLU A 143 11.75 -7.20 18.16
CA GLU A 143 12.83 -7.20 19.14
C GLU A 143 12.80 -5.88 19.93
N SER A 144 12.87 -5.97 21.26
CA SER A 144 12.70 -4.84 22.20
C SER A 144 13.69 -3.68 22.00
N HIS A 145 14.87 -3.93 21.42
CA HIS A 145 15.88 -2.92 21.15
C HIS A 145 15.74 -2.26 19.76
N ASN A 146 14.87 -2.80 18.91
CA ASN A 146 14.77 -2.44 17.50
C ASN A 146 13.39 -1.87 17.08
N THR A 147 12.45 -1.71 18.02
CA THR A 147 11.07 -1.28 17.75
C THR A 147 10.98 -0.02 16.87
N VAL A 148 11.79 1.00 17.12
CA VAL A 148 11.78 2.24 16.31
C VAL A 148 12.18 2.01 14.84
N ASN A 149 13.07 1.06 14.56
CA ASN A 149 13.43 0.72 13.18
C ASN A 149 12.31 -0.06 12.51
N LEU A 150 11.66 -0.99 13.22
CA LEU A 150 10.49 -1.72 12.70
C LEU A 150 9.32 -0.79 12.40
N LEU A 151 9.07 0.21 13.26
CA LEU A 151 8.08 1.26 13.00
C LEU A 151 8.39 2.03 11.71
N ARG A 152 9.66 2.41 11.50
CA ARG A 152 10.10 3.11 10.29
C ARG A 152 10.03 2.23 9.04
N GLU A 153 10.35 0.95 9.18
CA GLU A 153 10.24 -0.04 8.11
C GLU A 153 8.78 -0.21 7.68
N LEU A 154 7.87 -0.38 8.65
CA LEU A 154 6.43 -0.48 8.40
C LEU A 154 5.88 0.78 7.74
N ASP A 155 6.16 1.96 8.28
CA ASP A 155 5.70 3.24 7.73
C ASP A 155 6.18 3.44 6.28
N GLY A 156 7.47 3.17 6.02
CA GLY A 156 8.02 3.27 4.68
C GLY A 156 7.47 2.23 3.71
N LEU A 157 7.24 1.00 4.18
CA LEU A 157 6.63 -0.08 3.41
C LEU A 157 5.20 0.31 2.98
N LEU A 158 4.35 0.66 3.93
CA LEU A 158 2.96 1.04 3.68
C LEU A 158 2.86 2.29 2.80
N GLY A 159 3.69 3.30 3.07
CA GLY A 159 3.65 4.55 2.31
C GLY A 159 4.03 4.38 0.85
N ARG A 160 5.00 3.51 0.53
CA ARG A 160 5.31 3.19 -0.86
C ARG A 160 4.24 2.29 -1.48
N TRP A 161 3.76 1.30 -0.73
CA TRP A 161 2.79 0.35 -1.25
C TRP A 161 1.48 1.03 -1.61
N ILE A 162 0.85 1.77 -0.68
CA ILE A 162 -0.47 2.40 -0.91
C ILE A 162 -0.47 3.33 -2.12
N ASN A 163 0.59 4.12 -2.32
CA ASN A 163 0.66 5.03 -3.46
C ASN A 163 0.76 4.30 -4.80
N HIS A 164 1.52 3.20 -4.87
CA HIS A 164 1.65 2.43 -6.10
C HIS A 164 0.45 1.53 -6.35
N HIS A 165 -0.04 0.86 -5.31
CA HIS A 165 -1.15 -0.07 -5.36
C HIS A 165 -2.41 0.62 -5.88
N VAL A 166 -2.83 1.70 -5.22
CA VAL A 166 -4.03 2.45 -5.61
C VAL A 166 -3.94 2.94 -7.05
N ALA A 167 -2.77 3.47 -7.44
CA ALA A 167 -2.57 4.01 -8.78
C ALA A 167 -2.61 2.94 -9.89
N LEU A 168 -2.07 1.75 -9.62
CA LEU A 168 -1.95 0.67 -10.59
C LEU A 168 -3.16 -0.26 -10.62
N HIS A 169 -3.83 -0.45 -9.49
CA HIS A 169 -4.85 -1.47 -9.30
C HIS A 169 -6.22 -0.84 -9.02
N ASP A 170 -6.41 -0.20 -7.88
CA ASP A 170 -7.75 0.17 -7.38
C ASP A 170 -8.42 1.20 -8.29
N MET A 171 -7.65 2.16 -8.81
CA MET A 171 -8.14 3.14 -9.79
C MET A 171 -8.59 2.47 -11.09
N MET A 172 -7.91 1.42 -11.53
CA MET A 172 -8.30 0.67 -12.72
C MET A 172 -9.56 -0.16 -12.46
N LEU A 173 -9.62 -0.81 -11.29
CA LEU A 173 -10.79 -1.56 -10.85
C LEU A 173 -12.03 -0.67 -10.79
N MET A 174 -11.94 0.51 -10.17
CA MET A 174 -13.10 1.41 -10.06
C MET A 174 -13.54 1.97 -11.41
N ARG A 175 -12.59 2.30 -12.31
CA ARG A 175 -12.95 2.69 -13.69
C ARG A 175 -13.67 1.57 -14.45
N TRP A 176 -13.28 0.31 -14.21
CA TRP A 176 -13.98 -0.84 -14.78
C TRP A 176 -15.42 -0.93 -14.27
N VAL A 177 -15.59 -0.85 -12.96
CA VAL A 177 -16.91 -0.89 -12.30
C VAL A 177 -17.82 0.23 -12.82
N GLU A 178 -17.34 1.47 -12.89
CA GLU A 178 -18.12 2.61 -13.39
C GLU A 178 -18.59 2.41 -14.84
N ARG A 179 -17.73 1.80 -15.68
CA ARG A 179 -18.06 1.52 -17.08
C ARG A 179 -19.11 0.42 -17.19
N ASP A 180 -18.99 -0.66 -16.41
CA ASP A 180 -19.96 -1.76 -16.41
C ASP A 180 -21.34 -1.29 -15.94
N ASP A 181 -21.37 -0.50 -14.86
CA ASP A 181 -22.58 0.15 -14.34
C ASP A 181 -23.26 1.05 -15.39
N SER A 182 -22.46 1.77 -16.18
CA SER A 182 -22.95 2.64 -17.25
C SER A 182 -23.51 1.84 -18.45
N ALA A 183 -22.86 0.72 -18.80
CA ALA A 183 -23.34 -0.17 -19.84
C ALA A 183 -24.69 -0.79 -19.49
N LEU A 184 -24.90 -1.16 -18.22
CA LEU A 184 -26.17 -1.69 -17.72
C LEU A 184 -27.30 -0.63 -17.65
N LYS A 185 -26.95 0.65 -17.46
CA LYS A 185 -27.93 1.76 -17.36
C LYS A 185 -28.34 2.36 -18.70
N THR A 186 -27.74 1.94 -19.81
CA THR A 186 -28.11 2.45 -21.14
C THR A 186 -29.46 1.83 -21.57
N PRO A 187 -30.55 2.61 -21.75
CA PRO A 187 -31.82 2.06 -22.19
C PRO A 187 -31.68 1.54 -23.62
N LEU A 188 -32.10 0.30 -23.87
CA LEU A 188 -32.40 -0.18 -25.22
C LEU A 188 -33.39 0.79 -25.86
N SER A 189 -32.91 1.65 -26.74
CA SER A 189 -33.77 2.53 -27.52
C SER A 189 -34.50 1.68 -28.58
N PRO A 190 -35.81 1.90 -28.79
CA PRO A 190 -36.66 1.09 -29.67
C PRO A 190 -36.29 1.17 -31.15
#